data_AF-A0A9D7F077-F1
#
_entry.id   AF-A0A9D7F077-F1
#
_cell.length_a   1.000
_cell.length_b   1.000
_cell.length_c   1.000
_cell.angle_alpha   90.00
_cell.angle_beta   90.00
_cell.angle_gamma   90.00
#
_symmetry.space_group_name_H-M   'P 1'
#
loop_
_entity.id
_entity.type
_entity.pdbx_description
1 polymer ?
#
loop_
_entity_poly.entity_id
_entity_poly.type
_entity_poly.pdbx_seq_one_letter_code
_entity_poly.pdbx_strand_id
1 'polypeptide(L)'
;MDKLEKFIAQNREAFDREQPGSQLWSGIENVLKAVDRVDRVEQFIVDNRAALDRGIPGLRVWAAIDRALEARQKAAKIHRIWRNLRVAASVVVLLGIGAVIGMYAYKISYAKQLPTLAEIAPEYAELEQYYSAQVNNRMQQLTSFNQEATVQPDIQQLDELYQELQRELDSAPKGSEEQIVQAMIRNYQIKLDILERVLEKIQTTNPKAAENETSL
;
A
#
# COMPACT_ATOMS: atom_id res chain seq x y z
N MET A 1 -21.93 27.03 41.34
CA MET A 1 -23.05 26.28 41.93
C MET A 1 -24.05 25.94 40.83
N ASP A 2 -24.29 24.65 40.63
CA ASP A 2 -25.26 24.12 39.65
C ASP A 2 -26.70 24.48 40.06
N LYS A 3 -27.65 24.44 39.10
CA LYS A 3 -29.08 24.75 39.33
C LYS A 3 -29.67 23.90 40.46
N LEU A 4 -29.26 22.64 40.53
CA LEU A 4 -29.68 21.73 41.59
C LEU A 4 -29.16 22.17 42.96
N GLU A 5 -27.88 22.53 43.06
CA GLU A 5 -27.28 22.99 44.32
C GLU A 5 -27.94 24.28 44.82
N LYS A 6 -28.25 25.23 43.92
CA LYS A 6 -28.99 26.45 44.28
C LYS A 6 -30.40 26.15 44.78
N PHE A 7 -31.09 25.23 44.11
CA PHE A 7 -32.45 24.83 44.50
C PHE A 7 -32.47 24.14 45.85
N ILE A 8 -31.57 23.18 46.08
CA ILE A 8 -31.44 22.48 47.37
C ILE A 8 -31.07 23.47 48.46
N ALA A 9 -30.10 24.36 48.23
CA ALA A 9 -29.69 25.35 49.22
C ALA A 9 -30.82 26.33 49.59
N GLN A 10 -31.64 26.75 48.61
CA GLN A 10 -32.78 27.65 48.82
C GLN A 10 -33.96 26.98 49.56
N ASN A 11 -34.13 25.67 49.41
CA ASN A 11 -35.26 24.94 49.98
C ASN A 11 -34.86 24.03 51.16
N ARG A 12 -33.58 24.05 51.56
CA ARG A 12 -33.03 23.19 52.61
C ARG A 12 -33.78 23.30 53.93
N GLU A 13 -34.10 24.53 54.35
CA GLU A 13 -34.86 24.73 55.58
C GLU A 13 -36.30 24.20 55.49
N ALA A 14 -36.91 24.24 54.30
CA ALA A 14 -38.25 23.67 54.09
C ALA A 14 -38.19 22.14 54.13
N PHE A 15 -37.17 21.52 53.55
CA PHE A 15 -36.99 20.06 53.58
C PHE A 15 -36.70 19.51 54.98
N ASP A 16 -35.97 20.25 55.83
CA ASP A 16 -35.62 19.80 57.18
C ASP A 16 -36.77 20.02 58.19
N ARG A 17 -37.70 20.95 57.92
CA ARG A 17 -38.80 21.33 58.85
C ARG A 17 -40.16 20.79 58.44
N GLU A 18 -40.42 20.61 57.15
CA GLU A 18 -41.70 20.06 56.68
C GLU A 18 -41.71 18.55 56.78
N GLN A 19 -42.62 18.01 57.59
CA GLN A 19 -42.91 16.58 57.56
C GLN A 19 -43.72 16.28 56.30
N PRO A 20 -43.44 15.16 55.61
CA PRO A 20 -44.28 14.74 54.50
C PRO A 20 -45.73 14.63 54.96
N GLY A 21 -46.66 15.09 54.11
CA GLY A 21 -48.09 15.06 54.44
C GLY A 21 -48.51 13.66 54.89
N SER A 22 -49.41 13.56 55.86
CA SER A 22 -49.83 12.28 56.46
C SER A 22 -50.36 11.25 55.45
N GLN A 23 -50.82 11.72 54.30
CA GLN A 23 -51.30 10.90 53.18
C GLN A 23 -50.17 10.40 52.25
N LEU A 24 -48.97 10.95 52.35
CA LEU A 24 -47.84 10.59 51.49
C LEU A 24 -47.31 9.21 51.85
N TRP A 25 -47.21 8.90 53.15
CA TRP A 25 -46.85 7.56 53.62
C TRP A 25 -47.92 6.52 53.31
N SER A 26 -49.21 6.87 53.41
CA SER A 26 -50.28 5.94 53.02
C SER A 26 -50.29 5.69 51.50
N GLY A 27 -49.96 6.70 50.69
CA GLY A 27 -49.74 6.56 49.26
C GLY A 27 -48.58 5.61 48.93
N ILE A 28 -47.43 5.77 49.59
CA ILE A 28 -46.27 4.88 49.42
C ILE A 28 -46.63 3.45 49.86
N GLU A 29 -47.30 3.28 50.99
CA GLU A 29 -47.71 1.96 51.50
C GLU A 29 -48.67 1.27 50.53
N ASN A 30 -49.64 2.00 49.97
CA ASN A 30 -50.57 1.47 48.97
C ASN A 30 -49.88 1.10 47.65
N VAL A 31 -48.89 1.89 47.22
CA VAL A 31 -48.07 1.59 46.03
C VAL A 31 -47.21 0.35 46.25
N LEU A 32 -46.62 0.19 47.44
CA LEU A 32 -45.82 -0.98 47.78
C LEU A 32 -46.69 -2.23 47.91
N LYS A 33 -47.89 -2.14 48.51
CA LYS A 33 -48.88 -3.23 48.57
C LYS A 33 -49.43 -3.60 47.18
N ALA A 34 -49.49 -2.65 46.25
CA ALA A 34 -49.89 -2.90 44.87
C ALA A 34 -48.77 -3.54 44.02
N VAL A 35 -47.51 -3.51 44.48
CA VAL A 35 -46.36 -4.18 43.86
C VAL A 35 -46.30 -5.66 44.30
N ASP A 36 -47.39 -6.39 44.03
CA ASP A 36 -47.60 -7.83 44.28
C ASP A 36 -46.71 -8.77 43.42
N ARG A 37 -45.75 -8.22 42.65
CA ARG A 37 -44.90 -9.02 41.75
C ARG A 37 -43.70 -9.66 42.44
N VAL A 38 -43.23 -9.09 43.55
CA VAL A 38 -42.14 -9.70 44.32
C VAL A 38 -42.68 -10.92 45.06
N ASP A 39 -43.88 -10.82 45.64
CA ASP A 39 -44.50 -11.88 46.44
C ASP A 39 -44.91 -13.10 45.61
N ARG A 40 -45.49 -12.94 44.40
CA ARG A 40 -45.99 -14.09 43.64
C ARG A 40 -44.89 -15.04 43.15
N VAL A 41 -43.77 -14.49 42.69
CA VAL A 41 -42.63 -15.32 42.23
C VAL A 41 -41.88 -15.87 43.44
N GLU A 42 -41.71 -15.09 44.50
CA GLU A 42 -41.09 -15.54 45.74
C GLU A 42 -41.89 -16.67 46.38
N GLN A 43 -43.21 -16.53 46.51
CA GLN A 43 -44.11 -17.59 46.98
C GLN A 43 -44.02 -18.82 46.10
N PHE A 44 -44.09 -18.67 44.77
CA PHE A 44 -43.94 -19.81 43.86
C PHE A 44 -42.60 -20.54 44.03
N ILE A 45 -41.49 -19.81 44.14
CA ILE A 45 -40.15 -20.40 44.34
C ILE A 45 -40.06 -21.06 45.71
N VAL A 46 -40.58 -20.44 46.77
CA VAL A 46 -40.58 -21.00 48.12
C VAL A 46 -41.43 -22.26 48.21
N ASP A 47 -42.65 -22.23 47.67
CA ASP A 47 -43.59 -23.36 47.66
C ASP A 47 -43.06 -24.54 46.84
N ASN A 48 -42.31 -24.26 45.77
CA ASN A 48 -41.76 -25.28 44.89
C ASN A 48 -40.26 -25.55 45.14
N ARG A 49 -39.65 -24.95 46.17
CA ARG A 49 -38.21 -25.03 46.42
C ARG A 49 -37.72 -26.47 46.51
N ALA A 50 -38.46 -27.30 47.22
CA ALA A 50 -38.13 -28.71 47.39
C ALA A 50 -38.19 -29.48 46.06
N ALA A 51 -39.08 -29.10 45.13
CA ALA A 51 -39.16 -29.72 43.81
C ALA A 51 -38.06 -29.22 42.87
N LEU A 52 -37.66 -27.95 43.02
CA LEU A 52 -36.58 -27.32 42.25
C LEU A 52 -35.18 -27.83 42.67
N ASP A 53 -34.95 -28.04 43.97
CA ASP A 53 -33.65 -28.47 44.52
C ASP A 53 -33.40 -29.98 44.43
N ARG A 54 -34.38 -30.79 44.01
CA ARG A 54 -34.28 -32.26 43.99
C ARG A 54 -33.61 -32.85 42.74
N GLY A 55 -33.42 -32.06 41.68
CA GLY A 55 -32.97 -32.57 40.39
C GLY A 55 -31.53 -32.17 40.06
N ILE A 56 -30.54 -32.99 40.44
CA ILE A 56 -29.25 -32.96 39.74
C ILE A 56 -29.49 -33.67 38.40
N PRO A 57 -29.30 -32.99 37.24
CA PRO A 57 -29.49 -33.64 35.95
C PRO A 57 -28.61 -34.88 35.88
N GLY A 58 -29.18 -35.99 35.42
CA GLY A 58 -28.42 -37.23 35.29
C GLY A 58 -27.17 -37.01 34.43
N LEU A 59 -26.09 -37.75 34.73
CA LEU A 59 -24.78 -37.62 34.08
C LEU A 59 -24.85 -37.65 32.54
N ARG A 60 -25.87 -38.34 31.98
CA ARG A 60 -26.14 -38.42 30.55
C ARG A 60 -26.57 -37.08 29.93
N VAL A 61 -27.32 -36.25 30.66
CA VAL A 61 -27.76 -34.93 30.20
C VAL A 61 -26.55 -34.00 30.11
N TRP A 62 -25.71 -33.99 31.14
CA TRP A 62 -24.46 -33.23 31.12
C TRP A 62 -23.52 -33.70 30.02
N ALA A 63 -23.31 -35.00 29.86
CA ALA A 63 -22.48 -35.55 28.79
C ALA A 63 -23.02 -35.26 27.38
N ALA A 64 -24.33 -35.01 27.23
CA ALA A 64 -24.92 -34.59 25.96
C ALA A 64 -24.72 -33.09 25.71
N ILE A 65 -24.84 -32.26 26.74
CA ILE A 65 -24.57 -30.81 26.68
C ILE A 65 -23.10 -30.56 26.34
N ASP A 66 -22.17 -31.24 27.03
CA ASP A 66 -20.73 -31.10 26.76
C ASP A 66 -20.40 -31.48 25.32
N ARG A 67 -20.94 -32.60 24.82
CA ARG A 67 -20.76 -33.01 23.42
C ARG A 67 -21.33 -31.98 22.43
N ALA A 68 -22.49 -31.41 22.71
CA ALA A 68 -23.10 -30.40 21.85
C ALA A 68 -22.28 -29.09 21.84
N LEU A 69 -21.75 -28.68 23.00
CA LEU A 69 -20.88 -27.52 23.12
C LEU A 69 -19.56 -27.72 22.37
N GLU A 70 -18.92 -28.87 22.54
CA GLU A 70 -17.70 -29.21 21.79
C GLU A 70 -17.92 -29.22 20.28
N ALA A 71 -19.02 -29.83 19.81
CA ALA A 71 -19.34 -29.88 18.39
C ALA A 71 -19.55 -28.47 17.81
N ARG A 72 -20.26 -27.60 18.53
CA ARG A 72 -20.49 -26.21 18.13
C ARG A 72 -19.20 -25.39 18.09
N GLN A 73 -18.32 -25.58 19.08
CA GLN A 73 -17.00 -24.94 19.11
C GLN A 73 -16.10 -25.40 17.96
N LYS A 74 -16.06 -26.71 17.69
CA LYS A 74 -15.29 -27.30 16.57
C LYS A 74 -15.81 -26.78 15.22
N ALA A 75 -17.13 -26.74 15.01
CA ALA A 75 -17.74 -26.20 13.80
C ALA A 75 -17.44 -24.70 13.61
N ALA A 76 -17.51 -23.90 14.68
CA ALA A 76 -17.17 -22.47 14.63
C ALA A 76 -15.68 -22.24 14.29
N LYS A 77 -14.78 -23.08 14.82
CA LYS A 77 -13.34 -23.02 14.51
C LYS A 77 -13.07 -23.36 13.05
N ILE A 78 -13.70 -24.41 12.51
CA ILE A 78 -13.60 -24.79 11.09
C ILE A 78 -14.15 -23.67 10.20
N HIS A 79 -15.33 -23.13 10.53
CA HIS A 79 -15.92 -22.04 9.75
C HIS A 79 -15.02 -20.78 9.72
N ARG A 80 -14.36 -20.44 10.83
CA ARG A 80 -13.38 -19.33 10.90
C ARG A 80 -12.16 -19.59 10.01
N ILE A 81 -11.62 -20.81 10.00
CA ILE A 81 -10.49 -21.19 9.15
C ILE A 81 -10.86 -21.07 7.68
N TRP A 82 -12.01 -21.60 7.27
CA TRP A 82 -12.49 -21.53 5.88
C TRP A 82 -12.77 -20.09 5.43
N ARG A 83 -13.27 -19.22 6.32
CA ARG A 83 -13.44 -17.79 6.01
C ARG A 83 -12.10 -17.10 5.74
N ASN A 84 -11.08 -17.35 6.57
CA ASN A 84 -9.77 -16.75 6.40
C ASN A 84 -9.03 -17.31 5.16
N LEU A 85 -9.23 -18.60 4.85
CA LEU A 85 -8.65 -19.23 3.66
C LEU A 85 -9.18 -18.60 2.36
N ARG A 86 -10.48 -18.25 2.31
CA ARG A 86 -11.09 -17.59 1.15
C ARG A 86 -10.53 -16.19 0.89
N VAL A 87 -10.24 -15.43 1.95
CA VAL A 87 -9.63 -14.09 1.84
C VAL A 87 -8.17 -14.20 1.38
N ALA A 88 -7.40 -15.15 1.91
CA ALA A 88 -6.02 -15.37 1.47
C ALA A 88 -5.96 -15.78 -0.02
N ALA A 89 -6.88 -16.64 -0.47
CA ALA A 89 -6.95 -17.07 -1.87
C ALA A 89 -7.22 -15.92 -2.84
N SER A 90 -8.11 -14.96 -2.52
CA SER A 90 -8.38 -13.82 -3.39
C SER A 90 -7.18 -12.87 -3.52
N VAL A 91 -6.42 -12.68 -2.43
CA VAL A 91 -5.19 -11.88 -2.45
C VAL A 91 -4.13 -12.53 -3.36
N VAL A 92 -3.93 -13.85 -3.25
CA VAL A 92 -2.98 -14.58 -4.11
C VAL A 92 -3.40 -14.50 -5.59
N VAL A 93 -4.69 -14.63 -5.90
CA VAL A 93 -5.19 -14.49 -7.27
C VAL A 93 -4.98 -13.08 -7.82
N LEU A 94 -5.28 -12.04 -7.04
CA LEU A 94 -5.07 -10.64 -7.45
C LEU A 94 -3.58 -10.33 -7.67
N LEU A 95 -2.70 -10.81 -6.79
CA LEU A 95 -1.25 -10.67 -6.97
C LEU A 95 -0.75 -11.45 -8.19
N GLY A 96 -1.27 -12.64 -8.45
CA GLY A 96 -0.93 -13.43 -9.63
C GLY A 96 -1.34 -12.72 -10.93
N ILE A 97 -2.58 -12.24 -11.00
CA ILE A 97 -3.07 -11.47 -12.16
C ILE A 97 -2.27 -10.17 -12.31
N GLY A 98 -2.03 -9.44 -11.23
CA GLY A 98 -1.23 -8.21 -11.24
C GLY A 98 0.21 -8.45 -11.69
N ALA A 99 0.85 -9.54 -11.26
CA ALA A 99 2.20 -9.92 -11.69
C ALA A 99 2.25 -10.31 -13.17
N VAL A 100 1.25 -11.04 -13.66
CA VAL A 100 1.14 -11.38 -15.09
C VAL A 100 0.96 -10.12 -15.92
N ILE A 101 -0.01 -9.27 -15.57
CA ILE A 101 -0.25 -7.99 -16.26
C ILE A 101 1.01 -7.11 -16.20
N GLY A 102 1.64 -7.00 -15.05
CA GLY A 102 2.88 -6.24 -14.86
C GLY A 102 4.03 -6.77 -15.72
N MET A 103 4.18 -8.09 -15.82
CA MET A 103 5.20 -8.72 -16.67
C MET A 103 4.91 -8.52 -18.17
N TYR A 104 3.65 -8.62 -18.59
CA TYR A 104 3.26 -8.32 -19.97
C TYR A 104 3.41 -6.83 -20.31
N ALA A 105 3.04 -5.93 -19.41
CA ALA A 105 3.23 -4.49 -19.59
C ALA A 105 4.71 -4.13 -19.66
N TYR A 106 5.54 -4.68 -18.77
CA TYR A 106 6.99 -4.56 -18.82
C TYR A 106 7.52 -5.07 -20.17
N LYS A 107 7.16 -6.27 -20.60
CA LYS A 107 7.55 -6.82 -21.92
C LYS A 107 7.15 -5.90 -23.08
N ILE A 108 5.94 -5.34 -23.07
CA ILE A 108 5.43 -4.44 -24.12
C ILE A 108 6.21 -3.12 -24.15
N SER A 109 6.60 -2.59 -23.00
CA SER A 109 7.46 -1.40 -22.91
C SER A 109 8.87 -1.64 -23.43
N TYR A 110 9.41 -2.87 -23.32
CA TYR A 110 10.72 -3.23 -23.89
C TYR A 110 10.65 -3.69 -25.36
N ALA A 111 9.48 -4.10 -25.85
CA ALA A 111 9.28 -4.56 -27.23
C ALA A 111 9.11 -3.43 -28.26
N LYS A 112 9.05 -2.17 -27.83
CA LYS A 112 9.21 -1.00 -28.71
C LYS A 112 10.68 -0.59 -28.83
N GLN A 113 11.59 -1.54 -28.98
CA GLN A 113 12.91 -1.23 -29.51
C GLN A 113 12.72 -0.92 -30.99
N LEU A 114 12.99 0.32 -31.37
CA LEU A 114 13.13 0.67 -32.78
C LEU A 114 14.20 -0.24 -33.39
N PRO A 115 14.06 -0.63 -34.67
CA PRO A 115 15.11 -1.37 -35.35
C PRO A 115 16.43 -0.62 -35.20
N THR A 116 17.48 -1.34 -34.80
CA THR A 116 18.82 -0.75 -34.61
C THR A 116 19.37 -0.28 -35.95
N LEU A 117 20.34 0.66 -35.97
CA LEU A 117 20.91 1.11 -37.25
C LEU A 117 21.52 -0.08 -38.02
N ALA A 118 22.06 -1.08 -37.31
CA ALA A 118 22.52 -2.34 -37.89
C ALA A 118 21.43 -3.16 -38.61
N GLU A 119 20.16 -3.07 -38.21
CA GLU A 119 19.05 -3.77 -38.87
C GLU A 119 18.56 -3.03 -40.12
N ILE A 120 18.65 -1.70 -40.14
CA ILE A 120 18.16 -0.85 -41.23
C ILE A 120 19.24 -0.65 -42.30
N ALA A 121 20.48 -0.40 -41.89
CA ALA A 121 21.61 -0.07 -42.76
C ALA A 121 22.90 -0.77 -42.25
N PRO A 122 23.07 -2.07 -42.56
CA PRO A 122 24.11 -2.92 -41.98
C PRO A 122 25.53 -2.43 -42.28
N GLU A 123 25.74 -1.72 -43.39
CA GLU A 123 27.04 -1.12 -43.72
C GLU A 123 27.53 -0.07 -42.69
N TYR A 124 26.63 0.48 -41.86
CA TYR A 124 26.99 1.46 -40.82
C TYR A 124 27.01 0.87 -39.40
N ALA A 125 26.82 -0.45 -39.25
CA ALA A 125 26.74 -1.10 -37.94
C ALA A 125 28.02 -0.92 -37.10
N GLU A 126 29.20 -1.04 -37.72
CA GLU A 126 30.49 -0.84 -37.02
C GLU A 126 30.63 0.60 -36.50
N LEU A 127 30.11 1.58 -37.25
CA LEU A 127 30.17 2.98 -36.90
C LEU A 127 29.27 3.31 -35.70
N GLU A 128 28.06 2.73 -35.67
CA GLU A 128 27.15 2.83 -34.53
C GLU A 128 27.78 2.25 -33.27
N GLN A 129 28.39 1.07 -33.38
CA GLN A 129 29.06 0.41 -32.25
C GLN A 129 30.22 1.27 -31.72
N TYR A 130 31.04 1.84 -32.62
CA TYR A 130 32.15 2.70 -32.23
C TYR A 130 31.70 3.94 -31.46
N TYR A 131 30.71 4.68 -31.97
CA TYR A 131 30.24 5.90 -31.31
C TYR A 131 29.46 5.61 -30.02
N SER A 132 28.59 4.59 -30.02
CA SER A 132 27.84 4.20 -28.82
C SER A 132 28.76 3.76 -27.68
N ALA A 133 29.83 3.01 -27.98
CA ALA A 133 30.82 2.62 -26.99
C ALA A 133 31.51 3.84 -26.35
N GLN A 134 31.85 4.86 -27.15
CA GLN A 134 32.47 6.08 -26.63
C GLN A 134 31.54 6.93 -25.77
N VAL A 135 30.27 7.06 -26.18
CA VAL A 135 29.25 7.77 -25.40
C VAL A 135 29.06 7.06 -24.06
N ASN A 136 28.93 5.74 -24.07
CA ASN A 136 28.77 4.93 -22.87
C ASN A 136 29.98 5.05 -21.93
N ASN A 137 31.20 5.01 -22.47
CA ASN A 137 32.41 5.15 -21.66
C ASN A 137 32.49 6.52 -20.96
N ARG A 138 32.23 7.62 -21.68
CA ARG A 138 32.20 8.97 -21.09
C ARG A 138 31.06 9.14 -20.09
N MET A 139 29.90 8.55 -20.35
CA MET A 139 28.78 8.56 -19.41
C MET A 139 29.16 7.85 -18.10
N GLN A 140 29.80 6.68 -18.18
CA GLN A 140 30.31 5.97 -17.00
C GLN A 140 31.34 6.79 -16.20
N GLN A 141 32.21 7.53 -16.89
CA GLN A 141 33.11 8.47 -16.23
C GLN A 141 32.33 9.55 -15.48
N LEU A 142 31.31 10.16 -16.08
CA LEU A 142 30.46 11.16 -15.40
C LEU A 142 29.70 10.57 -14.20
N THR A 143 29.22 9.33 -14.29
CA THR A 143 28.60 8.62 -13.16
C THR A 143 29.60 8.45 -12.02
N SER A 144 30.87 8.13 -12.31
CA SER A 144 31.92 8.02 -11.28
C SER A 144 32.19 9.34 -10.55
N PHE A 145 31.94 10.48 -11.21
CA PHE A 145 32.04 11.81 -10.62
C PHE A 145 30.71 12.33 -10.02
N ASN A 146 29.63 11.54 -10.05
CA ASN A 146 28.26 11.95 -9.67
C ASN A 146 27.72 13.16 -10.45
N GLN A 147 28.15 13.32 -11.70
CA GLN A 147 27.84 14.50 -12.53
C GLN A 147 26.91 14.19 -13.71
N GLU A 148 26.47 12.95 -13.84
CA GLU A 148 25.52 12.46 -14.87
C GLU A 148 24.26 13.33 -14.97
N ALA A 149 23.69 13.74 -13.83
CA ALA A 149 22.48 14.57 -13.79
C ALA A 149 22.63 15.92 -14.52
N THR A 150 23.86 16.42 -14.69
CA THR A 150 24.14 17.69 -15.37
C THR A 150 23.92 17.60 -16.88
N VAL A 151 24.19 16.44 -17.47
CA VAL A 151 24.12 16.22 -18.93
C VAL A 151 22.86 15.46 -19.35
N GLN A 152 22.17 14.83 -18.40
CA GLN A 152 21.03 13.95 -18.67
C GLN A 152 19.95 14.57 -19.58
N PRO A 153 19.52 15.85 -19.39
CA PRO A 153 18.49 16.44 -20.24
C PRO A 153 18.93 16.59 -21.69
N ASP A 154 20.17 17.04 -21.92
CA ASP A 154 20.72 17.26 -23.26
C ASP A 154 20.90 15.93 -23.99
N ILE A 155 21.37 14.90 -23.28
CA ILE A 155 21.54 13.55 -23.84
C ILE A 155 20.19 12.93 -24.18
N GLN A 156 19.16 13.11 -23.35
CA GLN A 156 17.80 12.65 -23.64
C GLN A 156 17.24 13.29 -24.91
N GLN A 157 17.41 14.60 -25.10
CA GLN A 157 16.98 15.28 -26.33
C GLN A 157 17.69 14.71 -27.58
N LEU A 158 19.00 14.44 -27.46
CA LEU A 158 19.76 13.85 -28.55
C LEU A 158 19.39 12.39 -28.80
N ASP A 159 18.99 11.62 -27.78
CA ASP A 159 18.43 10.28 -27.94
C ASP A 159 17.09 10.29 -28.67
N GLU A 160 16.19 11.22 -28.33
CA GLU A 160 14.91 11.40 -29.02
C GLU A 160 15.11 11.76 -30.50
N LEU A 161 16.02 12.70 -30.79
CA LEU A 161 16.39 13.07 -32.17
C LEU A 161 16.99 11.87 -32.93
N TYR A 162 17.81 11.04 -32.27
CA TYR A 162 18.35 9.84 -32.90
C TYR A 162 17.25 8.85 -33.28
N GLN A 163 16.25 8.65 -32.42
CA GLN A 163 15.10 7.79 -32.72
C GLN A 163 14.25 8.34 -33.88
N GLU A 164 14.14 9.66 -34.00
CA GLU A 164 13.48 10.30 -35.16
C GLU A 164 14.23 9.99 -36.46
N LEU A 165 15.56 10.15 -36.46
CA LEU A 165 16.42 9.82 -37.60
C LEU A 165 16.36 8.33 -37.97
N GLN A 166 16.24 7.42 -36.99
CA GLN A 166 16.04 5.99 -37.27
C GLN A 166 14.73 5.72 -38.04
N ARG A 167 13.64 6.40 -37.66
CA ARG A 167 12.35 6.27 -38.38
C ARG A 167 12.42 6.87 -39.78
N GLU A 168 13.14 7.99 -39.93
CA GLU A 168 13.37 8.60 -41.23
C GLU A 168 14.19 7.67 -42.14
N LEU A 169 15.23 7.03 -41.60
CA LEU A 169 16.06 6.08 -42.34
C LEU A 169 15.28 4.85 -42.82
N ASP A 170 14.43 4.28 -41.97
CA ASP A 170 13.58 3.12 -42.30
C ASP A 170 12.60 3.42 -43.47
N SER A 171 12.20 4.68 -43.61
CA SER A 171 11.26 5.14 -44.66
C SER A 171 11.93 5.95 -45.78
N ALA A 172 13.26 5.99 -45.81
CA ALA A 172 14.01 6.85 -46.72
C ALA A 172 13.91 6.38 -48.19
N PRO A 173 13.77 7.30 -49.16
CA PRO A 173 13.92 6.99 -50.57
C PRO A 173 15.40 6.74 -50.91
N LYS A 174 15.62 5.88 -51.91
CA LYS A 174 16.96 5.52 -52.39
C LYS A 174 17.79 6.75 -52.77
N GLY A 175 18.93 6.92 -52.10
CA GLY A 175 19.89 8.01 -52.27
C GLY A 175 19.89 9.07 -51.15
N SER A 176 18.91 9.04 -50.23
CA SER A 176 18.85 9.96 -49.09
C SER A 176 19.38 9.38 -47.78
N GLU A 177 19.64 8.07 -47.75
CA GLU A 177 20.06 7.32 -46.55
C GLU A 177 21.38 7.86 -45.99
N GLU A 178 22.35 8.17 -46.86
CA GLU A 178 23.65 8.69 -46.46
C GLU A 178 23.52 10.02 -45.69
N GLN A 179 22.61 10.90 -46.11
CA GLN A 179 22.40 12.20 -45.45
C GLN A 179 21.81 12.02 -44.04
N ILE A 180 20.88 11.09 -43.90
CA ILE A 180 20.26 10.73 -42.62
C ILE A 180 21.30 10.10 -41.70
N VAL A 181 22.10 9.16 -42.21
CA VAL A 181 23.20 8.56 -41.44
C VAL A 181 24.23 9.61 -41.02
N GLN A 182 24.58 10.56 -41.89
CA GLN A 182 25.44 11.69 -41.49
C GLN A 182 24.83 12.53 -40.37
N ALA A 183 23.51 12.74 -40.36
CA ALA A 183 22.83 13.41 -39.26
C ALA A 183 22.89 12.57 -37.97
N MET A 184 22.76 11.24 -38.06
CA MET A 184 22.92 10.32 -36.93
C MET A 184 24.34 10.35 -36.36
N ILE A 185 25.36 10.41 -37.23
CA ILE A 185 26.77 10.57 -36.81
C ILE A 185 26.96 11.93 -36.12
N ARG A 186 26.42 13.02 -36.69
CA ARG A 186 26.48 14.34 -36.06
C ARG A 186 25.82 14.35 -34.69
N ASN A 187 24.70 13.64 -34.52
CA ASN A 187 24.03 13.48 -33.23
C ASN A 187 24.99 12.86 -32.18
N TYR A 188 25.68 11.77 -32.53
CA TYR A 188 26.70 11.18 -31.66
C TYR A 188 27.86 12.13 -31.36
N GLN A 189 28.36 12.86 -32.35
CA GLN A 189 29.44 13.83 -32.16
C GLN A 189 29.05 14.93 -31.17
N ILE A 190 27.81 15.43 -31.24
CA ILE A 190 27.29 16.43 -30.28
C ILE A 190 27.20 15.82 -28.88
N LYS A 191 26.70 14.58 -28.74
CA LYS A 191 26.70 13.88 -27.44
C LYS A 191 28.11 13.83 -26.86
N LEU A 192 29.09 13.43 -27.66
CA LEU A 192 30.47 13.33 -27.21
C LEU A 192 31.05 14.69 -26.80
N ASP A 193 30.82 15.75 -27.56
CA ASP A 193 31.30 17.11 -27.25
C ASP A 193 30.72 17.62 -25.92
N ILE A 194 29.43 17.41 -25.67
CA ILE A 194 28.79 17.76 -24.39
C ILE A 194 29.43 17.00 -23.23
N LEU A 195 29.56 15.68 -23.36
CA LEU A 195 30.13 14.83 -22.32
C LEU A 195 31.59 15.21 -22.03
N GLU A 196 32.37 15.48 -23.08
CA GLU A 196 33.78 15.83 -22.99
C GLU A 196 33.99 17.18 -22.29
N ARG A 197 33.21 18.21 -22.65
CA ARG A 197 33.27 19.52 -21.98
C ARG A 197 32.95 19.43 -20.50
N VAL A 198 31.98 18.60 -20.11
CA VAL A 198 31.63 18.42 -18.70
C VAL A 198 32.74 17.66 -17.97
N LEU A 199 33.30 16.61 -18.57
CA LEU A 199 34.45 15.89 -18.01
C LEU A 199 35.67 16.81 -17.82
N GLU A 200 36.00 17.63 -18.83
CA GLU A 200 37.10 18.60 -18.75
C GLU A 200 36.87 19.60 -17.62
N LYS A 201 35.65 20.12 -17.48
CA LYS A 201 35.30 21.03 -16.38
C LYS A 201 35.46 20.37 -15.02
N ILE A 202 35.12 19.09 -14.88
CA ILE A 202 35.30 18.34 -13.63
C ILE A 202 36.78 18.18 -13.31
N GLN A 203 37.58 17.77 -14.30
CA GLN A 203 39.02 17.54 -14.13
C GLN A 203 39.77 18.83 -13.77
N THR A 204 39.44 19.94 -14.43
CA THR A 204 40.03 21.26 -14.14
C THR A 204 39.60 21.82 -12.78
N THR A 205 38.39 21.49 -12.31
CA THR A 205 37.89 21.97 -11.00
C THR A 205 38.33 21.07 -9.84
N ASN A 206 38.75 19.82 -10.10
CA ASN A 206 39.07 18.83 -9.06
C ASN A 206 40.42 18.11 -9.33
N PRO A 207 41.56 18.80 -9.13
CA PRO A 207 42.89 18.30 -9.51
C PRO A 207 43.38 17.04 -8.75
N LYS A 208 42.71 16.62 -7.67
CA LYS A 208 43.03 15.38 -6.94
C LYS A 208 42.54 14.10 -7.62
N ALA A 209 41.75 14.20 -8.69
CA ALA A 209 41.36 13.06 -9.51
C ALA A 209 42.41 12.71 -10.60
N ALA A 210 43.28 13.65 -10.96
CA ALA A 210 44.28 13.49 -12.03
C ALA A 210 45.56 12.74 -11.60
N GLU A 211 45.84 12.62 -10.30
CA GLU A 211 47.05 11.94 -9.78
C GLU A 211 46.93 10.41 -9.75
N ASN A 212 45.73 9.85 -9.93
CA ASN A 212 45.51 8.41 -9.82
C ASN A 212 45.77 7.63 -11.13
N GLU A 213 46.05 8.32 -12.24
CA GLU A 213 46.33 7.69 -13.55
C GLU A 213 47.82 7.71 -13.94
N THR A 214 48.69 8.43 -13.21
CA THR A 214 50.14 8.48 -13.48
C THR A 214 50.96 7.49 -12.65
N SER A 215 50.30 6.60 -11.90
CA SER A 215 50.95 5.53 -11.12
C SER A 215 50.35 4.16 -11.43
N LEU A 216 50.44 3.73 -12.70
CA LEU A 216 50.44 2.32 -13.10
C LEU A 216 51.45 2.11 -14.22
#